data_AF-A0A847SU65-F1
#
_entry.id   AF-A0A847SU65-F1
#
_cell.length_a   1.000
_cell.length_b   1.000
_cell.length_c   1.000
_cell.angle_alpha   90.00
_cell.angle_beta   90.00
_cell.angle_gamma   90.00
#
_symmetry.space_group_name_H-M   'P 1'
#
loop_
_entity.id
_entity.type
_entity.pdbx_description
1 polymer ?
#
loop_
_entity_poly.entity_id
_entity_poly.type
_entity_poly.pdbx_seq_one_letter_code
_entity_poly.pdbx_strand_id
1 'polypeptide(L)' 'MFVRITSSSSNLAARVWCKRFKTERVCSFGFDNFVMGFLRDAKEEDDKIILMVEVTNPLAKQYLSEMSKGERVINN' A
#
# COMPACT_ATOMS: atom_id res chain seq x y z
N MET A 1 -2.26 -12.64 -1.48
CA MET A 1 -3.24 -11.81 -0.75
C MET A 1 -3.23 -10.44 -1.42
N PHE A 2 -4.40 -9.87 -1.68
CA PHE A 2 -4.49 -8.52 -2.24
C PHE A 2 -4.94 -7.55 -1.17
N VAL A 3 -4.32 -6.38 -1.10
CA VAL A 3 -4.74 -5.27 -0.24
C VAL A 3 -4.98 -4.01 -1.06
N ARG A 4 -5.98 -3.26 -0.65
CA ARG A 4 -6.26 -1.92 -1.16
C ARG A 4 -5.78 -0.91 -0.11
N ILE A 5 -4.80 -0.10 -0.48
CA ILE A 5 -4.33 1.02 0.34
C ILE A 5 -4.98 2.29 -0.22
N THR A 6 -5.70 3.02 0.64
CA THR A 6 -6.27 4.32 0.28
C THR A 6 -5.60 5.39 1.12
N SER A 7 -5.08 6.42 0.47
CA SER A 7 -4.40 7.55 1.12
C SER A 7 -4.93 8.86 0.55
N SER A 8 -4.80 9.96 1.27
CA SER A 8 -5.06 11.29 0.71
C SER A 8 -4.09 11.57 -0.45
N SER A 9 -4.55 12.32 -1.45
CA SER A 9 -3.72 12.85 -2.54
C SER A 9 -2.65 13.81 -2.04
N SER A 10 -2.82 14.41 -0.86
CA SER A 10 -1.77 15.22 -0.22
C SER A 10 -0.57 14.39 0.28
N ASN A 11 -0.72 13.07 0.42
CA ASN A 11 0.36 12.18 0.87
C ASN A 11 1.40 11.99 -0.25
N LEU A 12 2.58 12.57 -0.03
CA LEU A 12 3.67 12.54 -1.01
C LEU A 12 4.14 11.12 -1.33
N ALA A 13 4.22 10.24 -0.33
CA ALA A 13 4.67 8.86 -0.53
C ALA A 13 3.67 8.06 -1.38
N ALA A 14 2.36 8.20 -1.11
CA ALA A 14 1.32 7.58 -1.95
C ALA A 14 1.38 8.10 -3.40
N ARG A 15 1.60 9.42 -3.59
CA ARG A 15 1.77 10.01 -4.94
C ARG A 15 2.97 9.46 -5.68
N VAL A 16 4.09 9.32 -5.00
CA VAL A 16 5.31 8.74 -5.58
C VAL A 16 5.01 7.32 -6.06
N TRP A 17 4.36 6.49 -5.24
CA TRP A 17 4.02 5.12 -5.61
C TRP A 17 3.01 5.03 -6.75
N CYS A 18 2.01 5.92 -6.77
CA CYS A 18 1.05 5.98 -7.87
C CYS A 18 1.72 6.29 -9.21
N LYS A 19 2.70 7.21 -9.21
CA LYS A 19 3.48 7.53 -10.41
C LYS A 19 4.44 6.40 -10.79
N ARG A 20 5.09 5.80 -9.79
CA ARG A 20 6.07 4.72 -9.98
C ARG A 20 5.44 3.43 -10.48
N PHE A 21 4.14 3.19 -10.28
CA PHE A 21 3.47 2.01 -10.83
C PHE A 21 3.77 1.74 -12.32
N LYS A 22 3.92 2.81 -13.12
CA LYS A 22 4.24 2.71 -14.55
C LYS A 22 5.64 2.16 -14.85
N THR A 23 6.57 2.23 -13.90
CA THR A 23 7.99 1.91 -14.08
C THR A 23 8.50 0.85 -13.12
N GLU A 24 7.97 0.82 -11.90
CA GLU A 24 8.34 -0.07 -10.81
C GLU A 24 7.07 -0.78 -10.32
N ARG A 25 7.09 -2.12 -10.37
CA ARG A 25 5.98 -2.93 -9.87
C ARG A 25 6.13 -3.33 -8.41
N VAL A 26 7.24 -3.01 -7.76
CA VAL A 26 7.47 -3.38 -6.35
C VAL A 26 6.84 -2.31 -5.45
N CYS A 27 6.27 -2.69 -4.30
CA CYS A 27 5.68 -1.77 -3.33
C CYS A 27 6.31 -1.97 -1.95
N SER A 28 6.87 -0.91 -1.37
CA SER A 28 7.19 -0.84 0.07
C SER A 28 6.27 0.12 0.82
N PHE A 29 5.29 0.73 0.15
CA PHE A 29 4.36 1.64 0.81
C PHE A 29 3.57 0.94 1.91
N GLY A 30 3.53 1.55 3.10
CA GLY A 30 2.90 0.97 4.30
C GLY A 30 3.82 0.09 5.14
N PHE A 31 5.06 -0.19 4.68
CA PHE A 31 6.10 -0.89 5.45
C PHE A 31 7.49 -0.38 5.06
N ASP A 32 8.04 0.53 5.87
CA ASP A 32 9.31 1.22 5.54
C ASP A 32 10.54 0.28 5.54
N ASN A 33 10.44 -0.89 6.18
CA ASN A 33 11.59 -1.77 6.42
C ASN A 33 11.71 -2.93 5.43
N PHE A 34 10.71 -3.18 4.57
CA PHE A 34 10.78 -4.25 3.58
C PHE A 34 9.79 -4.05 2.43
N VAL A 35 10.10 -4.66 1.29
CA VAL A 35 9.15 -4.82 0.19
C VAL A 35 7.94 -5.63 0.65
N MET A 36 6.76 -5.01 0.62
CA MET A 36 5.49 -5.62 0.98
C MET A 36 5.02 -6.60 -0.10
N GLY A 37 5.21 -6.23 -1.36
CA GLY A 37 4.80 -7.03 -2.50
C GLY A 37 4.84 -6.25 -3.80
N PHE A 38 3.89 -6.50 -4.69
CA PHE A 38 3.85 -5.89 -6.01
C PHE A 38 2.62 -5.01 -6.20
N LEU A 39 2.81 -3.79 -6.71
CA LEU A 39 1.72 -2.96 -7.22
C LEU A 39 1.08 -3.66 -8.43
N ARG A 40 -0.23 -3.85 -8.35
CA ARG A 40 -1.06 -4.40 -9.42
C ARG A 40 -1.89 -3.34 -10.11
N ASP A 41 -2.26 -2.30 -9.36
CA ASP A 41 -2.97 -1.14 -9.87
C ASP A 41 -2.64 0.09 -9.03
N ALA A 42 -2.73 1.26 -9.64
CA ALA A 42 -2.61 2.53 -8.95
C ALA A 42 -3.45 3.59 -9.68
N LYS A 43 -4.32 4.25 -8.93
CA LYS A 43 -5.18 5.32 -9.44
C LYS A 43 -5.27 6.49 -8.47
N GLU A 44 -5.45 7.66 -9.04
CA GLU A 44 -5.78 8.89 -8.34
C GLU A 44 -7.24 9.21 -8.64
N GLU A 45 -8.05 9.35 -7.60
CA GLU A 45 -9.48 9.66 -7.68
C GLU A 45 -9.77 10.80 -6.71
N ASP A 46 -10.22 11.95 -7.23
CA ASP A 46 -10.53 13.16 -6.46
C ASP A 46 -9.38 13.57 -5.51
N ASP A 47 -9.59 13.45 -4.20
CA ASP A 47 -8.68 13.79 -3.12
C ASP A 47 -7.92 12.57 -2.57
N LYS A 48 -7.93 11.45 -3.30
CA LYS A 48 -7.42 10.15 -2.85
C LYS A 48 -6.52 9.48 -3.88
N ILE A 49 -5.63 8.67 -3.33
CA ILE A 49 -4.77 7.75 -4.06
C ILE A 49 -5.09 6.35 -3.59
N ILE A 50 -5.35 5.48 -4.54
CA ILE A 50 -5.72 4.09 -4.31
C ILE A 50 -4.66 3.22 -4.96
N LEU A 51 -3.97 2.43 -4.13
CA LEU A 51 -2.96 1.47 -4.56
C LEU A 51 -3.49 0.06 -4.30
N MET A 52 -3.40 -0.81 -5.31
CA MET A 52 -3.69 -2.22 -5.16
C MET A 52 -2.39 -3.01 -5.12
N VAL A 53 -2.15 -3.69 -4.01
CA VAL A 53 -0.89 -4.41 -3.77
C VAL A 53 -1.18 -5.89 -3.64
N GLU A 54 -0.51 -6.70 -4.45
CA GLU A 54 -0.38 -8.13 -4.17
C GLU A 54 0.74 -8.33 -3.15
N VAL A 55 0.35 -8.66 -1.93
CA VAL A 55 1.28 -8.93 -0.84
C VAL A 55 1.90 -10.30 -1.04
N THR A 56 3.21 -10.32 -1.23
CA THR A 56 4.01 -11.55 -1.39
C THR A 56 4.89 -11.82 -0.19
N ASN A 57 5.28 -10.78 0.57
CA ASN A 57 6.12 -10.90 1.75
C ASN A 57 5.38 -11.61 2.90
N PRO A 58 5.91 -12.72 3.46
CA PRO A 58 5.29 -13.45 4.56
C PRO A 58 5.07 -12.61 5.83
N LEU A 59 6.01 -11.72 6.19
CA LEU A 59 5.88 -10.86 7.37
C LEU A 59 4.76 -9.83 7.18
N ALA A 60 4.67 -9.25 5.98
CA ALA A 60 3.57 -8.36 5.62
C ALA A 60 2.22 -9.07 5.69
N LYS A 61 2.13 -10.29 5.16
CA LYS A 61 0.92 -11.12 5.21
C LYS A 61 0.50 -11.39 6.66
N GLN A 62 1.45 -11.78 7.51
CA GLN A 62 1.18 -12.05 8.92
C GLN A 62 0.66 -10.79 9.61
N TYR A 63 1.39 -9.67 9.52
CA TYR A 63 0.98 -8.41 10.14
C TYR A 63 -0.41 -7.95 9.69
N LEU A 64 -0.70 -8.00 8.39
CA LEU A 64 -2.01 -7.63 7.86
C LEU A 64 -3.12 -8.59 8.32
N SER A 65 -2.81 -9.89 8.45
CA SER A 65 -3.75 -10.88 8.97
C SER A 65 -4.02 -10.72 10.47
N GLU A 66 -3.12 -10.09 11.21
CA GLU A 66 -3.29 -9.73 12.61
C GLU A 66 -4.09 -8.41 12.73
N MET A 67 -3.83 -7.43 11.86
CA MET A 67 -4.61 -6.18 11.81
C MET A 67 -6.05 -6.38 11.34
N SER A 68 -6.32 -7.31 10.42
CA SER A 68 -7.70 -7.63 10.04
C SER A 68 -8.51 -8.28 11.17
N LYS A 69 -7.85 -8.74 12.24
CA LYS A 69 -8.48 -9.33 13.43
C LYS A 69 -8.72 -8.31 14.55
N GLY A 70 -8.26 -7.05 14.40
CA GLY A 70 -8.52 -6.00 15.36
C GLY A 70 -8.35 -4.62 14.76
N GLU A 71 -9.42 -3.83 14.71
CA GLU A 71 -9.38 -2.41 14.34
C GLU A 71 -8.39 -1.67 15.25
N ARG A 72 -7.17 -1.44 14.76
CA ARG A 72 -6.24 -0.48 15.34
C ARG A 72 -6.01 0.62 14.33
N VAL A 73 -6.52 1.80 14.66
CA VAL A 73 -6.34 3.04 13.90
C VAL A 73 -4.85 3.38 13.89
N ILE A 74 -4.23 3.35 12.71
CA ILE A 74 -2.86 3.85 12.52
C ILE A 74 -2.97 5.36 12.30
N ASN A 75 -2.72 6.13 13.36
CA ASN A 75 -2.45 7.56 13.25
C ASN A 75 -0.95 7.72 12.94
N ASN A 76 -0.63 8.09 11.70
CA ASN A 76 0.66 8.68 11.34
C ASN A 76 0.54 10.20 11.37
#